data_AF-A0A151IN65-F1
#
_entry.id   AF-A0A151IN65-F1
#
_cell.length_a   1.000
_cell.length_b   1.000
_cell.length_c   1.000
_cell.angle_alpha   90.00
_cell.angle_beta   90.00
_cell.angle_gamma   90.00
#
_symmetry.space_group_name_H-M   'P 1'
#
loop_
_entity.id
_entity.type
_entity.pdbx_description
1 polymer ?
#
loop_
_entity_poly.entity_id
_entity_poly.type
_entity_poly.pdbx_seq_one_letter_code
_entity_poly.pdbx_strand_id
1 'polypeptide(L)'
;MGLCNIECVERIARYLDVSPGKLQISDKNIVFIPEYAEKNLPAIQGFSTIVQALVRRSKCSDILSNEKETQALIQQWLEYIVICINYADVPANAKRILNASELNTILKDVPYIIGTKKTIADIALYYVLHSIMKGLSLHQKAQYIHVSRWFDNIQQEEKLRRELELISFNLLHIFL
;
A
#
# COMPACT_ATOMS: atom_id res chain seq x y z
N MET A 1 5.74 14.96 -2.73
CA MET A 1 4.50 14.94 -1.90
C MET A 1 4.36 13.51 -1.40
N GLY A 2 4.06 13.30 -0.12
CA GLY A 2 3.98 11.94 0.42
C GLY A 2 2.98 11.05 -0.33
N LEU A 3 3.34 9.79 -0.59
CA LEU A 3 2.51 8.80 -1.27
C LEU A 3 1.33 8.31 -0.40
N CYS A 4 1.42 8.45 0.92
CA CYS A 4 0.35 8.19 1.90
C CYS A 4 -0.61 9.38 2.00
N ASN A 5 -1.19 9.78 0.86
CA ASN A 5 -2.06 10.96 0.75
C ASN A 5 -3.57 10.59 0.81
N ILE A 6 -4.43 11.60 0.70
CA ILE A 6 -5.89 11.44 0.68
C ILE A 6 -6.32 10.48 -0.44
N GLU A 7 -5.78 10.63 -1.64
CA GLU A 7 -6.14 9.78 -2.78
C GLU A 7 -5.85 8.30 -2.51
N CYS A 8 -4.71 7.99 -1.88
CA CYS A 8 -4.37 6.63 -1.48
C CYS A 8 -5.39 6.07 -0.46
N VAL A 9 -5.77 6.86 0.55
CA VAL A 9 -6.80 6.48 1.53
C VAL A 9 -8.16 6.25 0.87
N GLU A 10 -8.56 7.10 -0.07
CA GLU A 10 -9.81 6.94 -0.81
C GLU A 10 -9.83 5.66 -1.65
N ARG A 11 -8.72 5.32 -2.31
CA ARG A 11 -8.59 4.07 -3.07
C ARG A 11 -8.72 2.85 -2.16
N ILE A 12 -8.10 2.88 -0.99
CA ILE A 12 -8.24 1.83 0.03
C ILE A 12 -9.69 1.73 0.52
N ALA A 13 -10.34 2.86 0.84
CA ALA A 13 -11.73 2.89 1.28
C ALA A 13 -12.68 2.31 0.22
N ARG A 14 -12.46 2.69 -1.05
CA ARG A 14 -13.19 2.14 -2.21
C ARG A 14 -12.97 0.63 -2.34
N TYR A 15 -11.74 0.13 -2.19
CA TYR A 15 -11.45 -1.30 -2.21
C TYR A 15 -12.20 -2.08 -1.10
N LEU A 16 -12.28 -1.48 0.08
CA LEU A 16 -12.96 -2.02 1.25
C LEU A 16 -14.49 -1.85 1.21
N ASP A 17 -15.03 -1.23 0.17
CA ASP A 17 -16.45 -0.88 0.00
C ASP A 17 -17.01 -0.09 1.21
N VAL A 18 -16.21 0.84 1.74
CA VAL A 18 -16.60 1.75 2.83
C VAL A 18 -16.43 3.21 2.43
N SER A 19 -17.23 4.09 3.04
CA SER A 19 -17.01 5.54 2.91
C SER A 19 -15.83 5.97 3.79
N PRO A 20 -14.83 6.70 3.24
CA PRO A 20 -13.75 7.26 4.03
C PRO A 20 -14.19 8.43 4.93
N GLY A 21 -15.39 8.99 4.70
CA GLY A 21 -15.81 10.26 5.27
C GLY A 21 -15.05 11.45 4.67
N LYS A 22 -15.21 12.63 5.26
CA LYS A 22 -14.55 13.86 4.79
C LYS A 22 -13.06 13.89 5.14
N LEU A 23 -12.17 13.44 4.26
CA LEU A 23 -10.72 13.49 4.52
C LEU A 23 -10.17 14.91 4.42
N GLN A 24 -9.27 15.29 5.33
CA GLN A 24 -8.56 16.57 5.33
C GLN A 24 -7.07 16.39 5.61
N ILE A 25 -6.27 17.36 5.19
CA ILE A 25 -4.82 17.42 5.46
C ILE A 25 -4.58 18.55 6.46
N SER A 26 -3.88 18.23 7.54
CA SER A 26 -3.44 19.23 8.54
C SER A 26 -2.22 20.02 8.07
N ASP A 27 -1.89 21.10 8.76
CA ASP A 27 -0.70 21.93 8.46
C ASP A 27 0.62 21.14 8.49
N LYS A 28 0.66 19.98 9.16
CA LYS A 28 1.80 19.06 9.21
C LYS A 28 1.79 18.00 8.09
N ASN A 29 0.93 18.16 7.09
CA ASN A 29 0.74 17.22 5.99
C ASN A 29 0.26 15.82 6.44
N ILE A 30 -0.46 15.76 7.56
CA ILE A 30 -1.05 14.52 8.11
C ILE A 30 -2.51 14.46 7.72
N VAL A 31 -2.94 13.33 7.13
CA VAL A 31 -4.34 13.04 6.81
C VAL A 31 -5.14 12.76 8.08
N PHE A 32 -6.34 13.31 8.20
CA PHE A 32 -7.26 13.09 9.30
C PHE A 32 -8.73 13.06 8.88
N ILE A 33 -9.59 12.46 9.71
CA ILE A 33 -11.06 12.40 9.54
C ILE A 33 -11.72 13.28 10.63
N PRO A 34 -12.32 14.43 10.28
CA PRO A 34 -12.92 15.39 11.19
C PRO A 34 -14.29 14.96 11.72
N GLU A 35 -15.02 14.09 11.02
CA GLU A 35 -16.35 13.60 11.44
C GLU A 35 -16.33 12.91 12.82
N TYR A 36 -15.16 12.41 13.24
CA TYR A 36 -14.98 11.92 14.60
C TYR A 36 -15.07 13.06 15.63
N ALA A 37 -14.44 14.21 15.35
CA ALA A 37 -14.51 15.39 16.21
C ALA A 37 -15.94 15.93 16.34
N GLU A 38 -16.73 15.89 15.26
CA GLU A 38 -18.15 16.29 15.27
C GLU A 38 -19.01 15.40 16.17
N LYS A 39 -18.59 14.15 16.43
CA LYS A 39 -19.27 13.21 17.34
C LYS A 39 -18.72 13.22 18.76
N ASN A 40 -17.97 14.26 19.16
CA ASN A 40 -17.22 14.34 20.43
C ASN A 40 -16.20 13.21 20.63
N LEU A 41 -15.75 12.57 19.55
CA LEU A 41 -14.66 11.60 19.58
C LEU A 41 -13.37 12.27 19.12
N PRO A 42 -12.20 11.84 19.59
CA PRO A 42 -10.94 12.37 19.07
C PRO A 42 -10.85 12.11 17.56
N ALA A 43 -10.47 13.14 16.80
CA ALA A 43 -10.24 13.01 15.36
C ALA A 43 -9.23 11.89 15.08
N ILE A 44 -9.55 11.01 14.13
CA ILE A 44 -8.60 9.98 13.70
C ILE A 44 -7.61 10.62 12.75
N GLN A 45 -6.33 10.52 13.08
CA GLN A 45 -5.22 11.06 12.29
C GLN A 45 -4.18 9.99 11.99
N GLY A 46 -3.48 10.18 10.87
CA GLY A 46 -2.40 9.31 10.43
C GLY A 46 -2.90 8.18 9.53
N PHE A 47 -2.12 7.91 8.48
CA PHE A 47 -2.48 6.94 7.44
C PHE A 47 -2.76 5.54 7.99
N SER A 48 -1.85 4.97 8.80
CA SER A 48 -2.03 3.62 9.39
C SER A 48 -3.31 3.52 10.23
N THR A 49 -3.55 4.50 11.11
CA THR A 49 -4.74 4.55 11.98
C THR A 49 -6.03 4.64 11.17
N ILE A 50 -6.04 5.48 10.13
CA ILE A 50 -7.20 5.63 9.24
C ILE A 50 -7.46 4.33 8.49
N VAL A 51 -6.44 3.72 7.88
CA VAL A 51 -6.57 2.45 7.16
C VAL A 51 -7.17 1.37 8.07
N GLN A 52 -6.68 1.22 9.30
CA GLN A 52 -7.27 0.25 10.24
C GLN A 52 -8.71 0.59 10.64
N ALA A 53 -9.04 1.86 10.82
CA ALA A 53 -10.41 2.28 11.10
C ALA A 53 -11.35 1.94 9.94
N LEU A 54 -10.91 2.11 8.68
CA LEU A 54 -11.67 1.73 7.49
C LEU A 54 -11.89 0.22 7.42
N VAL A 55 -10.85 -0.57 7.69
CA VAL A 55 -10.98 -2.03 7.66
C VAL A 55 -11.95 -2.54 8.72
N ARG A 56 -11.94 -1.98 9.94
CA ARG A 56 -12.90 -2.32 11.00
C ARG A 56 -14.36 -2.01 10.63
N ARG A 57 -14.60 -1.08 9.71
CA ARG A 57 -15.94 -0.75 9.18
C ARG A 57 -16.33 -1.62 7.98
N SER A 58 -15.34 -2.26 7.35
CA SER A 58 -15.56 -3.08 6.17
C SER A 58 -16.14 -4.44 6.55
N LYS A 59 -16.81 -5.08 5.59
CA LYS A 59 -17.22 -6.49 5.72
C LYS A 59 -16.10 -7.47 5.37
N CYS A 60 -14.92 -6.99 5.01
CA CYS A 60 -13.78 -7.80 4.55
C CYS A 60 -12.94 -8.30 5.75
N SER A 61 -13.54 -9.16 6.59
CA SER A 61 -12.88 -9.70 7.79
C SER A 61 -11.57 -10.43 7.49
N ASP A 62 -11.49 -11.07 6.32
CA ASP A 62 -10.37 -11.95 5.97
C ASP A 62 -9.05 -11.18 5.76
N ILE A 63 -9.15 -9.88 5.49
CA ILE A 63 -8.03 -8.98 5.16
C ILE A 63 -7.33 -8.47 6.44
N LEU A 64 -8.05 -8.48 7.56
CA LEU A 64 -7.60 -8.06 8.88
C LEU A 64 -7.44 -9.28 9.79
N SER A 65 -6.92 -10.42 9.32
CA SER A 65 -6.71 -11.68 10.07
C SER A 65 -6.95 -11.64 11.61
N ASN A 66 -7.80 -12.52 12.14
CA ASN A 66 -8.10 -12.55 13.58
C ASN A 66 -6.91 -12.95 14.49
N GLU A 67 -5.79 -13.38 13.91
CA GLU A 67 -4.58 -13.77 14.64
C GLU A 67 -3.77 -12.55 15.08
N LYS A 68 -3.44 -12.48 16.38
CA LYS A 68 -2.70 -11.35 16.97
C LYS A 68 -1.35 -11.10 16.31
N GLU A 69 -0.67 -12.17 15.89
CA GLU A 69 0.61 -12.07 15.18
C GLU A 69 0.44 -11.39 13.82
N THR A 70 -0.55 -11.83 13.02
CA THR A 70 -0.84 -11.19 11.73
C THR A 70 -1.22 -9.72 11.92
N GLN A 71 -2.00 -9.38 12.95
CA GLN A 71 -2.34 -7.99 13.27
C GLN A 71 -1.12 -7.14 13.56
N ALA A 72 -0.19 -7.67 14.36
CA ALA A 72 1.06 -6.97 14.68
C ALA A 72 1.91 -6.76 13.42
N LEU A 73 1.99 -7.77 12.54
CA LEU A 73 2.69 -7.64 11.26
C LEU A 73 2.00 -6.63 10.32
N ILE A 74 0.66 -6.61 10.27
CA ILE A 74 -0.10 -5.60 9.52
C ILE A 74 0.25 -4.20 10.03
N GLN A 75 0.24 -4.00 11.35
CA GLN A 75 0.62 -2.73 11.97
C GLN A 75 2.04 -2.31 11.55
N GLN A 76 2.99 -3.22 11.70
CA GLN A 76 4.40 -3.00 11.36
C GLN A 76 4.57 -2.59 9.89
N TRP A 77 3.88 -3.27 8.97
CA TRP A 77 3.95 -2.94 7.55
C TRP A 77 3.30 -1.60 7.21
N LEU A 78 2.17 -1.26 7.82
CA LEU A 78 1.55 0.05 7.64
C LEU A 78 2.44 1.18 8.18
N GLU A 79 3.16 0.96 9.29
CA GLU A 79 4.15 1.91 9.81
C GLU A 79 5.35 2.03 8.89
N TYR A 80 5.89 0.91 8.40
CA TYR A 80 6.98 0.90 7.43
C TYR A 80 6.60 1.67 6.16
N ILE A 81 5.37 1.51 5.66
CA ILE A 81 4.86 2.28 4.51
C ILE A 81 4.92 3.78 4.80
N VAL A 82 4.48 4.22 5.99
CA VAL A 82 4.45 5.64 6.36
C VAL A 82 5.86 6.21 6.56
N ILE A 83 6.75 5.47 7.21
CA ILE A 83 8.09 5.96 7.59
C ILE A 83 9.05 5.87 6.41
N CYS A 84 9.06 4.73 5.71
CA CYS A 84 10.05 4.42 4.68
C CYS A 84 9.53 4.74 3.29
N ILE A 85 8.29 4.33 2.96
CA ILE A 85 7.78 4.36 1.58
C ILE A 85 7.11 5.68 1.21
N ASN A 86 6.55 6.41 2.17
CA ASN A 86 5.84 7.65 1.91
C ASN A 86 6.64 8.68 1.10
N TYR A 87 7.97 8.70 1.23
CA TYR A 87 8.87 9.62 0.52
C TYR A 87 9.63 8.96 -0.64
N ALA A 88 9.13 7.82 -1.11
CA ALA A 88 9.71 7.08 -2.22
C ALA A 88 9.44 7.72 -3.59
N ASP A 89 8.66 8.80 -3.66
CA ASP A 89 8.56 9.66 -4.84
C ASP A 89 9.89 10.35 -5.18
N VAL A 90 10.80 10.48 -4.20
CA VAL A 90 12.17 10.94 -4.42
C VAL A 90 13.01 9.80 -5.01
N PRO A 91 13.67 9.96 -6.18
CA PRO A 91 14.37 8.86 -6.86
C PRO A 91 15.43 8.14 -6.02
N ALA A 92 16.17 8.87 -5.18
CA ALA A 92 17.14 8.27 -4.26
C ALA A 92 16.47 7.35 -3.22
N ASN A 93 15.28 7.72 -2.75
CA ASN A 93 14.48 6.92 -1.83
C ASN A 93 13.82 5.76 -2.55
N ALA A 94 13.24 5.96 -3.74
CA ALA A 94 12.74 4.87 -4.59
C ALA A 94 13.82 3.81 -4.79
N LYS A 95 15.01 4.26 -5.18
CA LYS A 95 16.17 3.39 -5.36
C LYS A 95 16.51 2.69 -4.07
N ARG A 96 16.53 3.36 -2.92
CA ARG A 96 16.76 2.74 -1.60
C ARG A 96 15.66 1.78 -1.20
N ILE A 97 14.39 1.99 -1.51
CA ILE A 97 13.28 1.14 -1.02
C ILE A 97 13.08 -0.08 -1.92
N LEU A 98 13.33 0.11 -3.22
CA LEU A 98 13.31 -0.97 -4.20
C LEU A 98 14.64 -1.75 -4.24
N ASN A 99 15.82 -1.08 -4.17
CA ASN A 99 17.12 -1.75 -4.03
C ASN A 99 17.46 -2.14 -2.60
N ALA A 100 16.86 -1.54 -1.56
CA ALA A 100 17.01 -2.14 -0.23
C ALA A 100 16.46 -3.53 -0.40
N SER A 101 17.37 -4.45 -0.16
CA SER A 101 17.12 -5.86 -0.05
C SER A 101 15.83 -6.16 0.69
N GLU A 102 15.37 -5.32 1.61
CA GLU A 102 14.11 -5.46 2.36
C GLU A 102 12.93 -5.97 1.52
N LEU A 103 12.31 -5.20 0.62
CA LEU A 103 11.09 -5.69 -0.06
C LEU A 103 11.36 -6.87 -1.00
N ASN A 104 12.41 -6.80 -1.82
CA ASN A 104 12.71 -7.85 -2.78
C ASN A 104 13.19 -9.15 -2.10
N THR A 105 13.87 -9.06 -0.96
CA THR A 105 14.30 -10.22 -0.16
C THR A 105 13.15 -10.78 0.66
N ILE A 106 12.33 -9.92 1.28
CA ILE A 106 11.16 -10.36 2.04
C ILE A 106 10.21 -11.13 1.12
N LEU A 107 9.94 -10.61 -0.08
CA LEU A 107 9.05 -11.25 -1.05
C LEU A 107 9.70 -12.42 -1.80
N LYS A 108 10.97 -12.74 -1.54
CA LYS A 108 11.68 -13.82 -2.26
C LYS A 108 10.91 -15.15 -2.16
N ASP A 109 10.57 -15.53 -0.94
CA ASP A 109 10.04 -16.85 -0.61
C ASP A 109 8.54 -16.85 -0.26
N VAL A 110 7.88 -15.68 -0.31
CA VAL A 110 6.45 -15.55 0.02
C VAL A 110 5.69 -14.78 -1.06
N PRO A 111 4.42 -15.17 -1.35
CA PRO A 111 3.61 -14.51 -2.38
C PRO A 111 3.03 -13.15 -1.93
N TYR A 112 2.96 -12.89 -0.62
CA TYR A 112 2.45 -11.65 -0.01
C TYR A 112 3.36 -11.18 1.11
N ILE A 113 3.24 -9.92 1.52
CA ILE A 113 4.19 -9.29 2.45
C ILE A 113 4.12 -9.88 3.88
N ILE A 114 3.02 -10.56 4.22
CA ILE A 114 2.78 -11.26 5.49
C ILE A 114 2.55 -12.76 5.25
N GLY A 115 3.31 -13.34 4.31
CA GLY A 115 3.29 -14.78 4.05
C GLY A 115 2.38 -15.19 2.90
N THR A 116 1.46 -16.12 3.15
CA THR A 116 0.69 -16.81 2.09
C THR A 116 -0.70 -16.23 1.84
N LYS A 117 -1.16 -15.28 2.67
CA LYS A 117 -2.46 -14.62 2.52
C LYS A 117 -2.26 -13.13 2.25
N LYS A 118 -3.05 -12.60 1.32
CA LYS A 118 -3.11 -11.16 1.04
C LYS A 118 -3.80 -10.44 2.21
N THR A 119 -3.22 -9.34 2.64
CA THR A 119 -3.74 -8.52 3.76
C THR A 119 -3.88 -7.06 3.38
N ILE A 120 -4.37 -6.22 4.30
CA ILE A 120 -4.47 -4.77 4.08
C ILE A 120 -3.10 -4.13 3.84
N ALA A 121 -2.03 -4.73 4.36
CA ALA A 121 -0.68 -4.27 4.12
C ALA A 121 -0.31 -4.36 2.63
N ASP A 122 -0.67 -5.47 1.95
CA ASP A 122 -0.43 -5.62 0.51
C ASP A 122 -1.22 -4.61 -0.32
N ILE A 123 -2.48 -4.35 0.05
CA ILE A 123 -3.37 -3.40 -0.62
C ILE A 123 -2.83 -1.97 -0.48
N ALA A 124 -2.45 -1.58 0.74
CA ALA A 124 -1.86 -0.26 1.00
C ALA A 124 -0.53 -0.10 0.26
N LEU A 125 0.33 -1.14 0.30
CA LEU A 125 1.61 -1.15 -0.38
C LEU A 125 1.46 -1.02 -1.90
N TYR A 126 0.48 -1.71 -2.49
CA TYR A 126 0.21 -1.63 -3.93
C TYR A 126 -0.11 -0.21 -4.38
N TYR A 127 -1.04 0.47 -3.70
CA TYR A 127 -1.42 1.83 -4.09
C TYR A 127 -0.28 2.83 -3.91
N VAL A 128 0.52 2.67 -2.85
CA VAL A 128 1.68 3.51 -2.59
C VAL A 128 2.79 3.27 -3.62
N LEU A 129 3.06 2.02 -4.01
CA LEU A 129 4.11 1.69 -4.98
C LEU A 129 3.70 1.87 -6.44
N HIS A 130 2.42 2.04 -6.76
CA HIS A 130 1.94 2.04 -8.15
C HIS A 130 2.66 3.05 -9.04
N SER A 131 2.76 4.31 -8.60
CA SER A 131 3.44 5.37 -9.37
C SER A 131 4.93 5.08 -9.57
N ILE A 132 5.57 4.45 -8.58
CA ILE A 132 6.98 4.08 -8.63
C ILE A 132 7.18 2.95 -9.63
N MET A 133 6.40 1.87 -9.51
CA MET A 133 6.47 0.71 -10.40
C MET A 133 6.18 1.07 -11.86
N LYS A 134 5.29 2.05 -12.07
CA LYS A 134 4.99 2.60 -13.41
C LYS A 134 6.21 3.32 -14.00
N GLY A 135 6.98 4.02 -13.18
CA GLY A 135 8.18 4.75 -13.59
C GLY A 135 9.43 3.89 -13.82
N LEU A 136 9.40 2.60 -13.45
CA LEU A 136 10.56 1.72 -13.62
C LEU A 136 10.73 1.25 -15.07
N SER A 137 11.99 1.22 -15.51
CA SER A 137 12.36 0.55 -16.77
C SER A 137 12.23 -0.96 -16.66
N LEU A 138 12.16 -1.65 -17.81
CA LEU A 138 12.13 -3.12 -17.86
C LEU A 138 13.34 -3.75 -17.15
N HIS A 139 14.53 -3.16 -17.33
CA HIS A 139 15.74 -3.60 -16.64
C HIS A 139 15.62 -3.47 -15.12
N GLN A 140 15.09 -2.34 -14.62
CA GLN A 140 14.87 -2.16 -13.17
C GLN A 140 13.83 -3.16 -12.64
N LYS A 141 12.75 -3.40 -13.39
CA LYS A 141 11.74 -4.41 -13.02
C LYS A 141 12.34 -5.82 -12.94
N ALA A 142 13.29 -6.16 -13.82
CA ALA A 142 14.03 -7.42 -13.76
C ALA A 142 14.97 -7.49 -12.55
N GLN A 143 15.62 -6.38 -12.17
CA GLN A 143 16.44 -6.32 -10.95
C GLN A 143 15.61 -6.57 -9.68
N TYR A 144 14.37 -6.11 -9.65
CA TYR A 144 13.44 -6.28 -8.53
C TYR A 144 12.42 -7.38 -8.79
N ILE A 145 12.88 -8.56 -9.23
CA ILE A 145 11.99 -9.62 -9.75
C ILE A 145 10.90 -10.06 -8.75
N HIS A 146 11.18 -10.10 -7.45
CA HIS A 146 10.20 -10.55 -6.45
C HIS A 146 9.15 -9.48 -6.16
N VAL A 147 9.55 -8.21 -6.13
CA VAL A 147 8.61 -7.08 -6.04
C VAL A 147 7.77 -7.01 -7.31
N SER A 148 8.39 -7.15 -8.49
CA SER A 148 7.70 -7.19 -9.78
C SER A 148 6.68 -8.33 -9.84
N ARG A 149 7.07 -9.54 -9.42
CA ARG A 149 6.17 -10.71 -9.34
C ARG A 149 5.00 -10.46 -8.38
N TRP A 150 5.28 -9.95 -7.18
CA TRP A 150 4.25 -9.64 -6.20
C TRP A 150 3.29 -8.56 -6.74
N PHE A 151 3.82 -7.48 -7.32
CA PHE A 151 3.02 -6.39 -7.86
C PHE A 151 2.16 -6.89 -9.03
N ASP A 152 2.73 -7.69 -9.92
CA ASP A 152 2.03 -8.27 -11.06
C ASP A 152 0.89 -9.19 -10.61
N ASN A 153 1.11 -10.01 -9.57
CA ASN A 153 0.08 -10.85 -8.97
C ASN A 153 -1.05 -10.00 -8.35
N ILE A 154 -0.71 -8.96 -7.59
CA ILE A 154 -1.68 -8.12 -6.88
C ILE A 154 -2.55 -7.32 -7.87
N GLN A 155 -1.97 -6.77 -8.94
CA GLN A 155 -2.71 -5.95 -9.90
C GLN A 155 -3.69 -6.74 -10.80
N GLN A 156 -3.65 -8.08 -10.78
CA GLN A 156 -4.63 -8.90 -11.53
C GLN A 156 -6.03 -8.83 -10.92
N GLU A 157 -6.15 -8.46 -9.65
CA GLU A 157 -7.45 -8.26 -9.03
C GLU A 157 -8.11 -6.97 -9.53
N GLU A 158 -9.14 -7.11 -10.37
CA GLU A 158 -9.86 -5.98 -10.96
C GLU A 158 -10.48 -5.05 -9.89
N LYS A 159 -10.97 -5.61 -8.78
CA LYS A 159 -11.51 -4.83 -7.64
C LYS A 159 -10.49 -3.89 -7.02
N LEU A 160 -9.22 -4.30 -7.00
CA LEU A 160 -8.10 -3.54 -6.46
C LEU A 160 -7.60 -2.52 -7.48
N ARG A 161 -7.30 -2.98 -8.70
CA ARG A 161 -6.74 -2.14 -9.76
C ARG A 161 -7.72 -1.04 -10.17
N ARG A 162 -9.00 -1.37 -10.38
CA ARG A 162 -10.05 -0.46 -10.85
C ARG A 162 -9.58 0.35 -12.06
N GLU A 163 -9.42 1.66 -11.88
CA GLU A 163 -9.05 2.64 -12.90
C GLU A 163 -7.53 2.78 -13.08
N LEU A 164 -6.73 2.13 -12.22
CA LEU A 164 -5.29 2.17 -12.36
C LEU A 164 -4.83 1.40 -13.59
N GLU A 165 -3.83 1.97 -14.26
CA GLU A 165 -3.19 1.33 -15.39
C GLU A 165 -2.58 -0.01 -14.99
N LEU A 166 -2.82 -1.04 -15.81
CA LEU A 166 -2.15 -2.32 -15.71
C LEU A 166 -0.69 -2.15 -16.14
N ILE A 167 0.24 -2.33 -15.20
CA ILE A 167 1.66 -2.16 -15.45
C ILE A 167 2.20 -3.44 -16.08
N SER A 168 2.72 -3.36 -17.30
CA SER A 168 3.33 -4.51 -17.96
C SER A 168 4.67 -4.89 -17.29
N PHE A 169 4.81 -6.18 -17.02
CA PHE A 169 6.04 -6.85 -16.58
C PHE A 169 6.55 -7.84 -17.62
N ASN A 170 6.16 -7.70 -18.90
CA ASN A 170 6.61 -8.60 -19.95
C ASN A 170 8.13 -8.45 -20.19
N LEU A 171 8.93 -9.29 -19.52
CA LEU A 171 10.39 -9.31 -19.60
C LEU A 171 10.89 -10.03 -20.87
N LEU A 172 10.01 -10.60 -21.71
CA LEU A 172 10.41 -11.28 -22.95
C LEU A 172 11.20 -10.36 -23.89
N HIS A 173 10.99 -9.05 -23.82
CA HIS A 173 11.71 -8.05 -24.61
C HIS A 173 13.12 -7.72 -24.10
N ILE A 174 13.57 -8.29 -22.97
CA ILE A 174 14.92 -8.02 -22.42
C ILE A 174 15.98 -8.94 -23.04
N PHE A 175 15.55 -10.07 -23.63
CA PHE A 175 16.43 -11.09 -24.19
C PHE A 175 16.46 -11.11 -25.73
N LEU A 176 15.88 -10.10 -26.38
CA LEU A 176 15.89 -9.86 -27.84
C LEU A 176 16.64 -8.56 -28.13
#